data_AF-A0AAY4AIA6-F1
#
_entry.id   AF-A0AAY4AIA6-F1
#
_cell.length_a   1.000
_cell.length_b   1.000
_cell.length_c   1.000
_cell.angle_alpha   90.00
_cell.angle_beta   90.00
_cell.angle_gamma   90.00
#
_symmetry.space_group_name_H-M   'P 1'
#
loop_
_entity.id
_entity.type
_entity.pdbx_description
1 polymer ?
#
loop_
_entity_poly.entity_id
_entity_poly.type
_entity_poly.pdbx_seq_one_letter_code
_entity_poly.pdbx_strand_id
1 'polypeptide(L)'
;RKAEKQSRVTALQERLHAKHSASRPWQETCKVVRQAMEKRGMVNSAGHQLLLTCLETLQRALKVTSLSSMTDRLESIARQNMLKSHLSPSGTECYITSDLFYVEVQLDNIGQLMDVIVAHHGENPASCTELIQHLREKNFEEFSKHLKGLVNLYKLPGDNKLKSNMYMSLQSLEKDLIKMMHMFRLATNANTVDTILHGSVGLLSARSGGHLLSLQCYVSPYDVCLVRLTCAFSVSTVPRSLGVSVSVTVEGTPTVHKLPITQLITGSHPCFLALVFITPSFSSISNSNSVDLPACFFLKVNRPMPFSLSFIQRLGNAAGIPVFDSAPPLAPLYQLIVQSQLQDEAATAPEAAHNMRFYASLPGQQHCYFLNGDAPVQDGHYLQGALVFRIPFRHPAQVPILLDIIRHQAAYNTLIGSCVKRTLIREDTPGLLQFEVCPLTDTSFSVSFQHPVNESLVCVVMDVIDSRQVSCKLYKGLSDALICTDEFITKVVQRCMSIPVTMRGIRRKAETIQADTPALSLIAETVEIMVKKNLPPTGSPGYGMGSGPPTRFSNDACSATF
;
A
#
# COMPACT_ATOMS: atom_id res chain seq x y z
N ARG A 1 47.59 26.50 -18.95
CA ARG A 1 46.47 25.97 -18.11
C ARG A 1 46.87 25.54 -16.69
N LYS A 2 47.88 24.66 -16.46
CA LYS A 2 48.28 24.26 -15.08
C LYS A 2 48.99 25.39 -14.29
N ALA A 3 49.88 26.14 -14.94
CA ALA A 3 50.58 27.29 -14.33
C ALA A 3 49.64 28.48 -13.98
N GLU A 4 48.63 28.73 -14.82
CA GLU A 4 47.64 29.78 -14.61
C GLU A 4 46.68 29.45 -13.44
N LYS A 5 46.37 28.16 -13.25
CA LYS A 5 45.60 27.67 -12.11
C LYS A 5 46.40 27.80 -10.81
N GLN A 6 47.70 27.52 -10.86
CA GLN A 6 48.59 27.68 -9.70
C GLN A 6 48.75 29.16 -9.30
N SER A 7 49.00 30.05 -10.27
CA SER A 7 49.08 31.49 -10.03
C SER A 7 47.80 32.07 -9.43
N ARG A 8 46.63 31.61 -9.89
CA ARG A 8 45.33 32.00 -9.30
C ARG A 8 45.14 31.51 -7.87
N VAL A 9 45.62 30.31 -7.54
CA VAL A 9 45.55 29.77 -6.17
C VAL A 9 46.49 30.53 -5.23
N THR A 10 47.69 30.87 -5.67
CA THR A 10 48.65 31.65 -4.89
C THR A 10 48.15 33.08 -4.63
N ALA A 11 47.60 33.74 -5.65
CA ALA A 11 46.99 35.07 -5.49
C ALA A 11 45.75 35.05 -4.56
N LEU A 12 45.02 33.93 -4.51
CA LEU A 12 43.89 33.75 -3.61
C LEU A 12 44.35 33.54 -2.16
N GLN A 13 45.43 32.77 -1.96
CA GLN A 13 46.06 32.58 -0.66
C GLN A 13 46.65 33.88 -0.10
N GLU A 14 47.30 34.71 -0.94
CA GLU A 14 47.81 36.02 -0.52
C GLU A 14 46.68 36.98 -0.13
N ARG A 15 45.56 36.98 -0.87
CA ARG A 15 44.37 37.77 -0.51
C ARG A 15 43.69 37.28 0.78
N LEU A 16 43.72 35.97 1.04
CA LEU A 16 43.20 35.39 2.27
C LEU A 16 44.11 35.69 3.47
N HIS A 17 45.43 35.62 3.29
CA HIS A 17 46.40 36.02 4.31
C HIS A 17 46.26 37.51 4.63
N ALA A 18 46.20 38.40 3.64
CA ALA A 18 46.01 39.84 3.86
C ALA A 18 44.70 40.18 4.60
N LYS A 19 43.63 39.39 4.38
CA LYS A 19 42.36 39.54 5.12
C LYS A 19 42.40 38.98 6.54
N HIS A 20 43.20 37.95 6.80
CA HIS A 20 43.37 37.37 8.13
C HIS A 20 44.35 38.20 8.99
N SER A 21 45.37 38.81 8.39
CA SER A 21 46.31 39.71 9.07
C SER A 21 45.62 40.99 9.57
N ALA A 22 44.58 41.44 8.89
CA ALA A 22 43.69 42.50 9.36
C ALA A 22 42.55 41.90 10.20
N SER A 23 42.91 41.26 11.32
CA SER A 23 41.92 40.84 12.33
C SER A 23 41.22 42.08 12.88
N ARG A 24 40.09 42.43 12.29
CA ARG A 24 39.24 43.51 12.80
C ARG A 24 38.56 42.99 14.07
N PRO A 25 38.52 43.78 15.15
CA PRO A 25 37.77 43.42 16.34
C PRO A 25 36.32 43.09 15.96
N TRP A 26 35.77 42.03 16.55
CA TRP A 26 34.41 41.54 16.30
C TRP A 26 33.34 42.66 16.36
N GLN A 27 33.56 43.67 17.20
CA GLN A 27 32.70 44.84 17.33
C GLN A 27 32.65 45.71 16.07
N GLU A 28 33.74 45.87 15.32
CA GLU A 28 33.74 46.60 14.06
C GLU A 28 33.06 45.82 12.94
N THR A 29 33.26 44.50 12.90
CA THR A 29 32.55 43.61 11.99
C THR A 29 31.04 43.69 12.22
N CYS A 30 30.60 43.70 13.49
CA CYS A 30 29.19 43.90 13.86
C CYS A 30 28.64 45.29 13.48
N LYS A 31 29.47 46.34 13.46
CA LYS A 31 29.06 47.67 12.99
C LYS A 31 28.91 47.70 11.47
N VAL A 32 29.86 47.15 10.73
CA VAL A 32 29.80 47.08 9.26
C VAL A 32 28.63 46.21 8.79
N VAL A 33 28.36 45.09 9.47
CA VAL A 33 27.19 44.24 9.17
C VAL A 33 25.89 44.99 9.44
N ARG A 34 25.76 45.71 10.57
CA ARG A 34 24.57 46.54 10.85
C ARG A 34 24.39 47.66 9.83
N GLN A 35 25.47 48.35 9.47
CA GLN A 35 25.44 49.44 8.48
C GLN A 35 25.12 48.94 7.06
N ALA A 36 25.53 47.70 6.72
CA ALA A 36 25.16 47.03 5.47
C ALA A 36 23.72 46.47 5.47
N MET A 37 23.14 46.22 6.66
CA MET A 37 21.73 45.87 6.83
C MET A 37 20.83 47.10 6.75
N GLU A 38 21.24 48.24 7.33
CA GLU A 38 20.52 49.52 7.27
C GLU A 38 20.44 50.11 5.85
N LYS A 39 21.42 49.85 4.98
CA LYS A 39 21.42 50.34 3.59
C LYS A 39 20.55 49.53 2.60
N ARG A 40 19.82 48.49 3.02
CA ARG A 40 18.99 47.68 2.10
C ARG A 40 17.56 48.21 1.98
N GLY A 41 17.39 49.28 1.21
CA GLY A 41 16.08 49.77 0.78
C GLY A 41 15.35 48.87 -0.23
N MET A 42 15.95 47.80 -0.76
CA MET A 42 15.28 46.86 -1.67
C MET A 42 15.85 45.45 -1.48
N VAL A 43 15.14 44.60 -0.74
CA VAL A 43 15.49 43.17 -0.64
C VAL A 43 14.88 42.46 -1.85
N ASN A 44 15.72 41.86 -2.71
CA ASN A 44 15.26 40.89 -3.70
C ASN A 44 14.38 39.85 -3.02
N SER A 45 13.10 39.76 -3.38
CA SER A 45 12.10 38.90 -2.75
C SER A 45 12.56 37.43 -2.59
N ALA A 46 13.32 36.92 -3.57
CA ALA A 46 13.91 35.59 -3.53
C ALA A 46 14.98 35.40 -2.43
N GLY A 47 15.78 36.43 -2.14
CA GLY A 47 16.80 36.39 -1.08
C GLY A 47 16.19 36.49 0.32
N HIS A 48 15.08 37.21 0.47
CA HIS A 48 14.31 37.24 1.72
C HIS A 48 13.71 35.86 2.04
N GLN A 49 13.12 35.21 1.04
CA GLN A 49 12.57 33.85 1.18
C GLN A 49 13.65 32.83 1.55
N LEU A 50 14.81 32.84 0.89
CA LEU A 50 15.91 31.93 1.22
C LEU A 50 16.41 32.14 2.66
N LEU A 51 16.49 33.39 3.11
CA LEU A 51 16.93 33.73 4.46
C LEU A 51 15.91 33.30 5.52
N LEU A 52 14.61 33.46 5.24
CA LEU A 52 13.53 32.92 6.05
C LEU A 52 13.62 31.38 6.13
N THR A 53 13.84 30.69 5.02
CA THR A 53 14.00 29.23 5.01
C THR A 53 15.24 28.78 5.80
N CYS A 54 16.36 29.50 5.70
CA CYS A 54 17.56 29.22 6.49
C CYS A 54 17.34 29.46 7.98
N LEU A 55 16.66 30.55 8.36
CA LEU A 55 16.30 30.84 9.75
C LEU A 55 15.36 29.79 10.32
N GLU A 56 14.34 29.37 9.56
CA GLU A 56 13.46 28.27 9.97
C GLU A 56 14.20 26.95 10.13
N THR A 57 15.20 26.68 9.29
CA THR A 57 16.02 25.47 9.37
C THR A 57 16.94 25.50 10.59
N LEU A 58 17.55 26.66 10.88
CA LEU A 58 18.34 26.87 12.10
C LEU A 58 17.47 26.79 13.35
N GLN A 59 16.29 27.41 13.34
CA GLN A 59 15.32 27.32 14.43
C GLN A 59 14.81 25.89 14.62
N ARG A 60 14.68 25.11 13.53
CA ARG A 60 14.40 23.66 13.56
C ARG A 60 15.49 22.87 14.28
N ALA A 61 16.76 23.24 14.11
CA ALA A 61 17.92 22.57 14.68
C ALA A 61 18.26 22.97 16.13
N LEU A 62 17.75 24.10 16.63
CA LEU A 62 17.97 24.55 17.99
C LEU A 62 17.26 23.62 18.99
N LYS A 63 18.01 23.12 19.98
CA LYS A 63 17.44 22.33 21.09
C LYS A 63 16.62 23.25 22.00
N VAL A 64 15.33 22.95 22.12
CA VAL A 64 14.43 23.63 23.06
C VAL A 64 14.82 23.24 24.48
N THR A 65 15.38 24.18 25.25
CA THR A 65 15.79 23.98 26.65
C THR A 65 15.16 24.98 27.63
N SER A 66 14.42 25.99 27.14
CA SER A 66 13.73 26.99 27.97
C SER A 66 12.26 27.10 27.61
N LEU A 67 11.44 27.59 28.56
CA LEU A 67 10.03 27.92 28.36
C LEU A 67 9.83 28.84 27.13
N SER A 68 10.60 29.91 27.02
CA SER A 68 10.56 30.84 25.87
C SER A 68 10.86 30.15 24.53
N SER A 69 11.84 29.24 24.50
CA SER A 69 12.17 28.50 23.28
C SER A 69 11.04 27.53 22.88
N MET A 70 10.30 27.01 23.85
CA MET A 70 9.15 26.13 23.61
C MET A 70 7.97 26.92 23.05
N THR A 71 7.65 28.07 23.65
CA THR A 71 6.56 28.95 23.20
C THR A 71 6.84 29.51 21.80
N ASP A 72 8.06 29.99 21.53
CA ASP A 72 8.46 30.49 20.21
C ASP A 72 8.33 29.39 19.14
N ARG A 73 8.64 28.14 19.50
CA ARG A 73 8.51 27.01 18.59
C ARG A 73 7.05 26.66 18.34
N LEU A 74 6.21 26.66 19.36
CA LEU A 74 4.77 26.42 19.22
C LEU A 74 4.10 27.51 18.37
N GLU A 75 4.43 28.78 18.61
CA GLU A 75 3.97 29.91 17.79
C GLU A 75 4.45 29.78 16.33
N SER A 76 5.72 29.40 16.12
CA SER A 76 6.22 29.15 14.76
C SER A 76 5.45 28.04 14.05
N ILE A 77 5.12 26.95 14.74
CA ILE A 77 4.36 25.83 14.16
C ILE A 77 2.91 26.24 13.90
N ALA A 78 2.29 27.00 14.82
CA ALA A 78 0.94 27.53 14.63
C ALA A 78 0.88 28.43 13.38
N ARG A 79 1.83 29.36 13.25
CA ARG A 79 1.94 30.25 12.09
C ARG A 79 2.18 29.49 10.79
N GLN A 80 3.02 28.46 10.79
CA GLN A 80 3.23 27.59 9.61
C GLN A 80 1.93 26.89 9.17
N ASN A 81 1.05 26.57 10.11
CA ASN A 81 -0.25 25.96 9.85
C ASN A 81 -1.39 27.00 9.68
N MET A 82 -1.06 28.30 9.58
CA MET A 82 -2.02 29.41 9.47
C MET A 82 -3.01 29.51 10.64
N LEU A 83 -2.57 29.13 11.84
CA LEU A 83 -3.32 29.21 13.08
C LEU A 83 -2.88 30.42 13.91
N LYS A 84 -3.78 30.95 14.74
CA LYS A 84 -3.46 32.02 15.68
C LYS A 84 -2.93 31.40 16.97
N SER A 85 -1.85 31.94 17.51
CA SER A 85 -1.34 31.56 18.84
C SER A 85 -1.40 32.73 19.79
N HIS A 86 -1.75 32.47 21.04
CA HIS A 86 -1.68 33.45 22.12
C HIS A 86 -1.23 32.78 23.42
N LEU A 87 -0.49 33.53 24.23
CA LEU A 87 0.00 33.10 25.53
C LEU A 87 -0.92 33.65 26.62
N SER A 88 -1.20 32.82 27.62
CA SER A 88 -1.93 33.23 28.82
C SER A 88 -1.15 34.31 29.58
N PRO A 89 -1.82 35.21 30.35
CA PRO A 89 -1.16 36.22 31.16
C PRO A 89 -0.12 35.68 32.15
N SER A 90 -0.25 34.40 32.54
CA SER A 90 0.71 33.68 33.39
C SER A 90 1.98 33.22 32.66
N GLY A 91 1.97 33.21 31.32
CA GLY A 91 3.06 32.72 30.48
C GLY A 91 3.23 31.19 30.46
N THR A 92 2.36 30.44 31.16
CA THR A 92 2.44 28.98 31.31
C THR A 92 1.56 28.23 30.32
N GLU A 93 0.55 28.86 29.74
CA GLU A 93 -0.40 28.21 28.83
C GLU A 93 -0.31 28.86 27.44
N CYS A 94 -0.14 28.02 26.42
CA CYS A 94 -0.11 28.44 25.02
C CYS A 94 -1.37 27.94 24.32
N TYR A 95 -2.20 28.88 23.85
CA TYR A 95 -3.41 28.59 23.11
C TYR A 95 -3.18 28.76 21.61
N ILE A 96 -3.47 27.71 20.85
CA ILE A 96 -3.48 27.70 19.39
C ILE A 96 -4.94 27.62 18.95
N THR A 97 -5.47 28.71 18.42
CA THR A 97 -6.89 28.85 18.07
C THR A 97 -7.14 28.87 16.57
N SER A 98 -8.28 28.29 16.23
CA SER A 98 -8.98 28.39 14.96
C SER A 98 -10.44 28.79 15.23
N ASP A 99 -11.23 28.99 14.19
CA ASP A 99 -12.65 29.38 14.32
C ASP A 99 -13.53 28.26 14.91
N LEU A 100 -13.08 27.00 14.80
CA LEU A 100 -13.88 25.81 15.14
C LEU A 100 -13.25 24.87 16.16
N PHE A 101 -11.99 25.11 16.55
CA PHE A 101 -11.32 24.37 17.60
C PHE A 101 -10.21 25.22 18.22
N TYR A 102 -9.79 24.84 19.41
CA TYR A 102 -8.57 25.34 20.02
C TYR A 102 -7.76 24.20 20.63
N VAL A 103 -6.44 24.41 20.67
CA VAL A 103 -5.49 23.53 21.33
C VAL A 103 -4.79 24.33 22.41
N GLU A 104 -4.88 23.88 23.64
CA GLU A 104 -4.24 24.46 24.81
C GLU A 104 -3.06 23.58 25.22
N VAL A 105 -1.86 24.15 25.24
CA VAL A 105 -0.63 23.49 25.67
C VAL A 105 -0.24 24.08 27.01
N GLN A 106 -0.34 23.27 28.07
CA GLN A 106 -0.01 23.67 29.44
C GLN A 106 1.45 23.29 29.75
N LEU A 107 2.24 24.29 30.14
CA LEU A 107 3.66 24.17 30.48
C LEU A 107 3.86 24.56 31.96
N ASP A 108 4.79 23.90 32.63
CA ASP A 108 5.26 24.30 33.96
C ASP A 108 6.20 25.51 33.89
N ASN A 109 6.46 26.17 35.02
CA ASN A 109 7.38 27.32 35.16
C ASN A 109 8.82 27.03 34.69
N ILE A 110 9.18 25.74 34.59
CA ILE A 110 10.50 25.25 34.12
C ILE A 110 10.48 24.97 32.58
N GLY A 111 9.31 25.08 31.92
CA GLY A 111 9.12 24.79 30.50
C GLY A 111 8.90 23.31 30.18
N GLN A 112 8.52 22.50 31.17
CA GLN A 112 8.12 21.10 30.99
C GLN A 112 6.65 21.01 30.62
N LEU A 113 6.29 20.03 29.78
CA LEU A 113 4.92 19.83 29.33
C LEU A 113 4.08 19.13 30.40
N MET A 114 3.00 19.78 30.83
CA MET A 114 2.01 19.24 31.78
C MET A 114 0.89 18.52 31.04
N ASP A 115 0.18 19.23 30.18
CA ASP A 115 -0.98 18.70 29.45
C ASP A 115 -1.14 19.36 28.07
N VAL A 116 -1.85 18.67 27.18
CA VAL A 116 -2.31 19.22 25.89
C VAL A 116 -3.78 18.93 25.75
N ILE A 117 -4.61 19.97 25.80
CA ILE A 117 -6.06 19.90 25.74
C ILE A 117 -6.50 20.32 24.34
N VAL A 118 -7.37 19.53 23.71
CA VAL A 118 -7.98 19.85 22.42
C VAL A 118 -9.48 20.01 22.65
N ALA A 119 -10.03 21.12 22.19
CA ALA A 119 -11.45 21.42 22.31
C ALA A 119 -12.03 21.76 20.94
N HIS A 120 -13.05 20.99 20.55
CA HIS A 120 -13.84 21.22 19.34
C HIS A 120 -15.06 22.07 19.68
N HIS A 121 -15.54 22.86 18.71
CA HIS A 121 -16.74 23.68 18.90
C HIS A 121 -17.95 22.81 19.30
N GLY A 122 -18.49 23.05 20.50
CA GLY A 122 -19.64 22.32 21.05
C GLY A 122 -19.29 21.04 21.83
N GLU A 123 -18.02 20.67 21.97
CA GLU A 123 -17.58 19.55 22.81
C GLU A 123 -16.82 20.03 24.05
N ASN A 124 -16.76 19.16 25.07
CA ASN A 124 -15.93 19.42 26.24
C ASN A 124 -14.45 19.28 25.88
N PRO A 125 -13.57 20.15 26.42
CA PRO A 125 -12.13 20.05 26.21
C PRO A 125 -11.60 18.68 26.70
N ALA A 126 -10.79 18.01 25.88
CA ALA A 126 -10.26 16.69 26.19
C ALA A 126 -8.72 16.68 26.11
N SER A 127 -8.08 16.07 27.10
CA SER A 127 -6.63 15.85 27.11
C SER A 127 -6.23 14.82 26.05
N CYS A 128 -5.24 15.16 25.23
CA CYS A 128 -4.75 14.35 24.13
C CYS A 128 -3.36 13.76 24.45
N THR A 129 -3.33 12.53 24.96
CA THR A 129 -2.11 11.83 25.40
C THR A 129 -1.04 11.68 24.33
N GLU A 130 -1.42 11.53 23.06
CA GLU A 130 -0.47 11.41 21.95
C GLU A 130 0.28 12.73 21.67
N LEU A 131 -0.41 13.87 21.73
CA LEU A 131 0.24 15.18 21.58
C LEU A 131 1.19 15.43 22.76
N ILE A 132 0.81 15.00 23.96
CA ILE A 132 1.68 15.04 25.14
C ILE A 132 2.95 14.23 24.89
N GLN A 133 2.83 13.01 24.37
CA GLN A 133 3.98 12.15 24.07
C GLN A 133 4.90 12.79 23.03
N HIS A 134 4.37 13.27 21.91
CA HIS A 134 5.18 13.86 20.84
C HIS A 134 5.91 15.12 21.29
N LEU A 135 5.25 16.00 22.06
CA LEU A 135 5.90 17.19 22.61
C LEU A 135 6.93 16.85 23.69
N ARG A 136 6.69 15.82 24.52
CA ARG A 136 7.67 15.32 25.52
C ARG A 136 8.91 14.73 24.85
N GLU A 137 8.73 14.01 23.74
CA GLU A 137 9.80 13.49 22.88
C GLU A 137 10.46 14.59 22.02
N LYS A 138 9.98 15.84 22.10
CA LYS A 138 10.41 16.99 21.28
C LYS A 138 10.27 16.74 19.77
N ASN A 139 9.34 15.88 19.40
CA ASN A 139 8.99 15.58 18.02
C ASN A 139 7.99 16.62 17.46
N PHE A 140 8.51 17.81 17.22
CA PHE A 140 7.73 18.94 16.70
C PHE A 140 7.22 18.73 15.27
N GLU A 141 7.84 17.83 14.50
CA GLU A 141 7.42 17.50 13.15
C GLU A 141 6.08 16.75 13.17
N GLU A 142 5.96 15.73 14.02
CA GLU A 142 4.69 15.01 14.22
C GLU A 142 3.63 15.93 14.82
N PHE A 143 3.99 16.79 15.79
CA PHE A 143 3.04 17.78 16.32
C PHE A 143 2.49 18.71 15.22
N SER A 144 3.35 19.19 14.31
CA SER A 144 2.94 20.00 13.17
C SER A 144 1.99 19.24 12.23
N LYS A 145 2.24 17.94 11.99
CA LYS A 145 1.33 17.08 11.21
C LYS A 145 -0.04 16.94 11.87
N HIS A 146 -0.11 16.80 13.19
CA HIS A 146 -1.39 16.78 13.90
C HIS A 146 -2.15 18.10 13.75
N LEU A 147 -1.48 19.25 13.92
CA LEU A 147 -2.15 20.55 13.70
C LEU A 147 -2.65 20.68 12.26
N LYS A 148 -1.84 20.28 11.27
CA LYS A 148 -2.26 20.26 9.86
C LYS A 148 -3.48 19.36 9.63
N GLY A 149 -3.53 18.20 10.29
CA GLY A 149 -4.67 17.28 10.29
C GLY A 149 -5.95 17.91 10.85
N LEU A 150 -5.85 18.59 12.00
CA LEU A 150 -6.96 19.33 12.61
C LEU A 150 -7.46 20.46 11.70
N VAL A 151 -6.56 21.22 11.08
CA VAL A 151 -6.96 22.26 10.11
C VAL A 151 -7.68 21.61 8.93
N ASN A 152 -7.13 20.53 8.36
CA ASN A 152 -7.72 19.85 7.21
C ASN A 152 -9.11 19.27 7.50
N LEU A 153 -9.38 18.83 8.74
CA LEU A 153 -10.70 18.35 9.17
C LEU A 153 -11.79 19.41 8.95
N TYR A 154 -11.46 20.69 9.11
CA TYR A 154 -12.37 21.81 8.97
C TYR A 154 -12.23 22.62 7.67
N LYS A 155 -11.36 22.18 6.74
CA LYS A 155 -11.26 22.72 5.37
C LYS A 155 -12.42 22.22 4.50
N LEU A 156 -13.64 22.41 4.98
CA LEU A 156 -14.87 22.02 4.31
C LEU A 156 -15.60 23.28 3.82
N PRO A 157 -16.25 23.23 2.65
CA PRO A 157 -17.07 24.34 2.18
C PRO A 157 -18.29 24.52 3.09
N GLY A 158 -18.65 25.77 3.41
CA GLY A 158 -19.87 26.11 4.16
C GLY A 158 -19.66 26.94 5.43
N ASP A 159 -20.77 27.21 6.12
CA ASP A 159 -20.82 27.95 7.38
C ASP A 159 -20.37 27.10 8.58
N ASN A 160 -20.19 27.74 9.74
CA ASN A 160 -19.74 27.05 10.95
C ASN A 160 -20.74 25.98 11.42
N LYS A 161 -22.04 26.18 11.18
CA LYS A 161 -23.09 25.22 11.52
C LYS A 161 -22.99 23.96 10.67
N LEU A 162 -22.78 24.09 9.37
CA LEU A 162 -22.60 22.96 8.47
C LEU A 162 -21.33 22.18 8.80
N LYS A 163 -20.23 22.88 9.07
CA LYS A 163 -18.96 22.25 9.50
C LYS A 163 -19.12 21.48 10.82
N SER A 164 -19.88 22.02 11.77
CA SER A 164 -20.22 21.32 13.01
C SER A 164 -21.04 20.06 12.74
N ASN A 165 -22.04 20.11 11.87
CA ASN A 165 -22.83 18.94 11.50
C ASN A 165 -21.99 17.86 10.78
N MET A 166 -21.09 18.26 9.87
CA MET A 166 -20.17 17.34 9.20
C MET A 166 -19.23 16.64 10.20
N TYR A 167 -18.74 17.38 11.21
CA TYR A 167 -17.93 16.81 12.29
C TYR A 167 -18.73 15.80 13.13
N MET A 168 -19.97 16.12 13.50
CA MET A 168 -20.87 15.19 14.21
C MET A 168 -21.14 13.92 13.40
N SER A 169 -21.35 14.05 12.08
CA SER A 169 -21.50 12.91 11.18
C SER A 169 -20.26 12.02 11.15
N LEU A 170 -19.07 12.62 11.07
CA LEU A 170 -17.82 11.86 11.13
C LEU A 170 -17.69 11.13 12.47
N GLN A 171 -17.93 11.81 13.60
CA GLN A 171 -17.82 11.21 14.92
C GLN A 171 -18.81 10.05 15.12
N SER A 172 -20.03 10.19 14.60
CA SER A 172 -21.02 9.12 14.60
C SER A 172 -20.52 7.89 13.85
N LEU A 173 -20.00 8.10 12.64
CA LEU A 173 -19.41 7.03 11.84
C LEU A 173 -18.23 6.38 12.55
N GLU A 174 -17.31 7.15 13.12
CA GLU A 174 -16.14 6.64 13.85
C GLU A 174 -16.59 5.70 14.99
N LYS A 175 -17.61 6.10 15.76
CA LYS A 175 -18.16 5.29 16.85
C LYS A 175 -18.82 4.00 16.32
N ASP A 176 -19.54 4.05 15.21
CA ASP A 176 -20.13 2.86 14.58
C ASP A 176 -19.04 1.88 14.10
N LEU A 177 -17.98 2.37 13.46
CA LEU A 177 -16.85 1.54 13.01
C LEU A 177 -16.12 0.88 14.19
N ILE A 178 -15.85 1.64 15.26
CA ILE A 178 -15.24 1.13 16.49
C ILE A 178 -16.10 -0.01 17.06
N LYS A 179 -17.41 0.20 17.16
CA LYS A 179 -18.35 -0.81 17.66
C LYS A 179 -18.36 -2.06 16.78
N MET A 180 -18.32 -1.92 15.44
CA MET A 180 -18.22 -3.07 14.53
C MET A 180 -16.96 -3.91 14.76
N MET A 181 -15.79 -3.26 14.91
CA MET A 181 -14.54 -3.96 15.21
C MET A 181 -14.64 -4.73 16.53
N HIS A 182 -15.16 -4.08 17.59
CA HIS A 182 -15.30 -4.72 18.90
C HIS A 182 -16.27 -5.91 18.87
N MET A 183 -17.42 -5.79 18.20
CA MET A 183 -18.36 -6.90 18.05
C MET A 183 -17.71 -8.10 17.36
N PHE A 184 -16.95 -7.86 16.29
CA PHE A 184 -16.22 -8.93 15.61
C PHE A 184 -15.21 -9.61 16.54
N ARG A 185 -14.38 -8.83 17.25
CA ARG A 185 -13.37 -9.36 18.17
C ARG A 185 -13.96 -10.14 19.34
N LEU A 186 -15.03 -9.63 19.94
CA LEU A 186 -15.70 -10.30 21.06
C LEU A 186 -16.30 -11.64 20.65
N ALA A 187 -16.83 -11.74 19.44
CA ALA A 187 -17.49 -12.96 18.99
C ALA A 187 -16.53 -14.03 18.46
N THR A 188 -15.41 -13.63 17.84
CA THR A 188 -14.46 -14.57 17.20
C THR A 188 -13.22 -14.83 18.04
N ASN A 189 -12.97 -14.06 19.10
CA ASN A 189 -11.71 -14.03 19.86
C ASN A 189 -10.48 -13.96 18.93
N ALA A 190 -10.62 -13.25 17.80
CA ALA A 190 -9.64 -13.19 16.73
C ALA A 190 -8.35 -12.49 17.17
N ASN A 191 -7.20 -13.01 16.71
CA ASN A 191 -5.92 -12.34 16.88
C ASN A 191 -5.86 -11.04 16.03
N THR A 192 -4.80 -10.25 16.17
CA THR A 192 -4.64 -8.98 15.42
C THR A 192 -4.66 -9.16 13.90
N VAL A 193 -4.01 -10.20 13.38
CA VAL A 193 -3.93 -10.49 11.93
C VAL A 193 -5.28 -10.98 11.40
N ASP A 194 -5.96 -11.84 12.15
CA ASP A 194 -7.30 -12.31 11.82
C ASP A 194 -8.30 -11.16 11.89
N THR A 195 -8.14 -10.20 12.80
CA THR A 195 -8.96 -8.97 12.84
C THR A 195 -8.76 -8.14 11.57
N ILE A 196 -7.53 -8.00 11.08
CA ILE A 196 -7.22 -7.26 9.84
C ILE A 196 -7.86 -7.94 8.64
N LEU A 197 -7.65 -9.24 8.50
CA LEU A 197 -8.00 -10.00 7.31
C LEU A 197 -9.44 -10.54 7.28
N HIS A 198 -10.08 -10.75 8.44
CA HIS A 198 -11.43 -11.35 8.54
C HIS A 198 -12.43 -10.41 9.21
N GLY A 199 -11.95 -9.36 9.87
CA GLY A 199 -12.83 -8.39 10.52
C GLY A 199 -13.65 -7.61 9.50
N SER A 200 -14.91 -7.34 9.83
CA SER A 200 -15.81 -6.54 8.99
C SER A 200 -15.23 -5.17 8.61
N VAL A 201 -14.47 -4.55 9.51
CA VAL A 201 -13.84 -3.23 9.31
C VAL A 201 -12.30 -3.23 9.37
N GLY A 202 -11.70 -4.40 9.57
CA GLY A 202 -10.25 -4.51 9.82
C GLY A 202 -9.84 -4.08 11.23
N LEU A 203 -8.53 -3.88 11.46
CA LEU A 203 -8.02 -3.35 12.73
C LEU A 203 -8.09 -1.82 12.72
N LEU A 204 -8.84 -1.27 13.67
CA LEU A 204 -9.12 0.15 13.74
C LEU A 204 -8.20 0.83 14.77
N SER A 205 -7.56 1.92 14.35
CA SER A 205 -6.90 2.90 15.21
C SER A 205 -7.80 4.13 15.32
N ALA A 206 -8.27 4.43 16.53
CA ALA A 206 -9.16 5.56 16.77
C ALA A 206 -8.48 6.88 16.39
N ARG A 207 -9.29 7.89 16.05
CA ARG A 207 -8.78 9.24 15.79
C ARG A 207 -8.08 9.78 17.04
N SER A 208 -6.92 10.39 16.82
CA SER A 208 -6.09 10.89 17.90
C SER A 208 -5.45 12.23 17.51
N GLY A 209 -5.82 13.29 18.24
CA GLY A 209 -5.53 14.66 17.85
C GLY A 209 -5.99 14.94 16.41
N GLY A 210 -5.05 15.26 15.52
CA GLY A 210 -5.31 15.50 14.09
C GLY A 210 -5.16 14.29 13.17
N HIS A 211 -4.77 13.12 13.67
CA HIS A 211 -4.71 11.92 12.85
C HIS A 211 -6.09 11.30 12.70
N LEU A 212 -6.50 11.10 11.45
CA LEU A 212 -7.79 10.50 11.11
C LEU A 212 -7.88 9.06 11.61
N LEU A 213 -9.11 8.61 11.89
CA LEU A 213 -9.37 7.21 12.16
C LEU A 213 -8.85 6.35 11.00
N SER A 214 -8.06 5.33 11.32
CA SER A 214 -7.38 4.48 10.34
C SER A 214 -7.81 3.03 10.50
N LEU A 215 -8.12 2.39 9.38
CA LEU A 215 -8.51 0.99 9.24
C LEU A 215 -7.39 0.25 8.53
N GLN A 216 -6.74 -0.70 9.20
CA GLN A 216 -5.82 -1.61 8.53
C GLN A 216 -6.62 -2.75 7.93
N CYS A 217 -6.62 -2.83 6.60
CA CYS A 217 -7.53 -3.69 5.85
C CYS A 217 -6.86 -4.94 5.27
N TYR A 218 -5.58 -4.87 4.89
CA TYR A 218 -4.86 -5.99 4.31
C TYR A 218 -3.39 -6.00 4.73
N VAL A 219 -2.85 -7.17 5.05
CA VAL A 219 -1.42 -7.41 5.27
C VAL A 219 -1.05 -8.75 4.65
N SER A 220 0.03 -8.80 3.87
CA SER A 220 0.50 -10.05 3.27
C SER A 220 1.08 -11.00 4.34
N PRO A 221 0.81 -12.32 4.27
CA PRO A 221 1.47 -13.32 5.11
C PRO A 221 3.00 -13.24 5.08
N TYR A 222 3.57 -12.86 3.94
CA TYR A 222 5.02 -12.66 3.80
C TYR A 222 5.52 -11.52 4.70
N ASP A 223 4.82 -10.39 4.69
CA ASP A 223 5.17 -9.21 5.48
C ASP A 223 5.04 -9.47 6.98
N VAL A 224 3.99 -10.20 7.39
CA VAL A 224 3.85 -10.65 8.78
C VAL A 224 5.03 -11.53 9.20
N CYS A 225 5.46 -12.45 8.32
CA CYS A 225 6.60 -13.31 8.59
C CYS A 225 7.92 -12.51 8.71
N LEU A 226 8.15 -11.56 7.80
CA LEU A 226 9.33 -10.70 7.81
C LEU A 226 9.40 -9.89 9.11
N VAL A 227 8.30 -9.25 9.50
CA VAL A 227 8.23 -8.47 10.75
C VAL A 227 8.49 -9.35 11.97
N ARG A 228 7.97 -10.59 12.01
CA ARG A 228 8.28 -11.53 13.11
C ARG A 228 9.76 -11.88 13.22
N LEU A 229 10.48 -11.91 12.10
CA LEU A 229 11.90 -12.25 12.06
C LEU A 229 12.80 -11.06 12.41
N THR A 230 12.40 -9.84 12.05
CA THR A 230 13.24 -8.64 12.18
C THR A 230 12.94 -7.81 13.43
N CYS A 231 11.77 -8.00 14.06
CA CYS A 231 11.26 -7.10 15.09
C CYS A 231 10.82 -7.89 16.33
N ALA A 232 11.52 -7.70 17.46
CA ALA A 232 11.14 -8.19 18.79
C ALA A 232 9.98 -7.38 19.42
N PHE A 233 8.98 -7.01 18.62
CA PHE A 233 7.80 -6.28 19.11
C PHE A 233 6.78 -7.25 19.70
N SER A 234 6.13 -6.81 20.79
CA SER A 234 4.96 -7.51 21.32
C SER A 234 3.86 -7.57 20.26
N VAL A 235 3.11 -8.66 20.27
CA VAL A 235 2.07 -9.08 19.31
C VAL A 235 0.93 -8.05 19.09
N SER A 236 0.96 -6.90 19.79
CA SER A 236 -0.17 -5.99 19.91
C SER A 236 -0.21 -4.83 18.90
N THR A 237 0.87 -4.49 18.18
CA THR A 237 0.85 -3.35 17.24
C THR A 237 1.56 -3.66 15.93
N VAL A 238 0.77 -3.84 14.86
CA VAL A 238 1.31 -3.85 13.49
C VAL A 238 1.63 -2.40 13.12
N PRO A 239 2.82 -2.09 12.58
CA PRO A 239 3.16 -0.73 12.14
C PRO A 239 2.12 -0.19 11.15
N ARG A 240 1.71 1.07 11.29
CA ARG A 240 0.74 1.73 10.40
C ARG A 240 1.19 1.77 8.92
N SER A 241 2.50 1.61 8.70
CA SER A 241 3.15 1.55 7.39
C SER A 241 3.09 0.18 6.72
N LEU A 242 2.69 -0.88 7.43
CA LEU A 242 2.67 -2.24 6.91
C LEU A 242 1.33 -2.57 6.26
N GLY A 243 1.37 -3.03 5.01
CA GLY A 243 0.19 -3.42 4.24
C GLY A 243 -0.65 -2.22 3.78
N VAL A 244 -1.95 -2.48 3.56
CA VAL A 244 -2.91 -1.47 3.09
C VAL A 244 -3.71 -0.95 4.28
N SER A 245 -3.65 0.37 4.48
CA SER A 245 -4.44 1.07 5.48
C SER A 245 -5.27 2.17 4.84
N VAL A 246 -6.44 2.42 5.43
CA VAL A 246 -7.45 3.33 4.89
C VAL A 246 -7.88 4.28 5.99
N SER A 247 -7.78 5.58 5.76
CA SER A 247 -8.25 6.61 6.68
C SER A 247 -9.67 7.05 6.34
N VAL A 248 -10.49 7.30 7.37
CA VAL A 248 -11.88 7.73 7.21
C VAL A 248 -11.95 9.25 7.32
N THR A 249 -12.63 9.88 6.36
CA THR A 249 -12.82 11.34 6.30
C THR A 249 -14.20 11.71 5.80
N VAL A 250 -14.61 12.95 6.05
CA VAL A 250 -15.74 13.61 5.39
C VAL A 250 -15.19 14.70 4.48
N GLU A 251 -15.66 14.78 3.23
CA GLU A 251 -15.29 15.86 2.31
C GLU A 251 -16.55 16.44 1.65
N GLY A 252 -16.48 17.72 1.30
CA GLY A 252 -17.56 18.42 0.61
C GLY A 252 -17.74 17.94 -0.83
N THR A 253 -18.99 17.72 -1.24
CA THR A 253 -19.38 17.30 -2.58
C THR A 253 -20.43 18.24 -3.15
N PRO A 254 -20.53 18.38 -4.49
CA PRO A 254 -21.52 19.27 -5.11
C PRO A 254 -22.96 18.80 -4.91
N THR A 255 -23.16 17.50 -4.64
CA THR A 255 -24.46 16.90 -4.39
C THR A 255 -24.76 16.77 -2.90
N VAL A 256 -26.01 16.99 -2.52
CA VAL A 256 -26.48 16.85 -1.15
C VAL A 256 -26.80 15.38 -0.86
N HIS A 257 -26.24 14.84 0.22
CA HIS A 257 -26.47 13.48 0.68
C HIS A 257 -26.97 13.48 2.13
N LYS A 258 -27.85 12.54 2.43
CA LYS A 258 -28.35 12.31 3.79
C LYS A 258 -27.32 11.50 4.58
N LEU A 259 -26.61 12.15 5.50
CA LEU A 259 -25.55 11.52 6.31
C LEU A 259 -26.01 11.33 7.76
N PRO A 260 -25.68 10.19 8.40
CA PRO A 260 -25.98 9.97 9.81
C PRO A 260 -25.21 10.95 10.70
N ILE A 261 -25.86 11.45 11.74
CA ILE A 261 -25.28 12.32 12.79
C ILE A 261 -25.32 11.65 14.17
N THR A 262 -26.00 10.51 14.31
CA THR A 262 -26.05 9.69 15.53
C THR A 262 -25.77 8.23 15.20
N GLN A 263 -25.18 7.50 16.16
CA GLN A 263 -24.82 6.08 15.99
C GLN A 263 -26.01 5.27 15.47
N LEU A 264 -25.79 4.53 14.38
CA LEU A 264 -26.85 3.76 13.76
C LEU A 264 -26.92 2.32 14.26
N ILE A 265 -25.87 1.79 14.90
CA ILE A 265 -25.82 0.39 15.34
C ILE A 265 -26.69 0.20 16.59
N THR A 266 -27.87 -0.38 16.39
CA THR A 266 -28.81 -0.79 17.44
C THR A 266 -28.51 -2.22 17.88
N GLY A 267 -28.25 -2.43 19.18
CA GLY A 267 -27.91 -3.73 19.75
C GLY A 267 -26.44 -3.85 20.19
N SER A 268 -26.23 -4.56 21.29
CA SER A 268 -24.91 -4.89 21.88
C SER A 268 -24.61 -6.38 21.81
N HIS A 269 -25.52 -7.17 21.23
CA HIS A 269 -25.40 -8.62 21.15
C HIS A 269 -25.05 -9.04 19.72
N PRO A 270 -23.97 -9.81 19.50
CA PRO A 270 -23.78 -10.49 18.22
C PRO A 270 -25.00 -11.39 18.01
N CYS A 271 -25.72 -11.18 16.90
CA CYS A 271 -26.84 -12.05 16.57
C CYS A 271 -26.26 -13.43 16.24
N PHE A 272 -26.42 -14.38 17.16
CA PHE A 272 -25.79 -15.70 17.10
C PHE A 272 -26.40 -16.64 16.03
N LEU A 273 -27.39 -16.17 15.28
CA LEU A 273 -28.19 -16.99 14.35
C LEU A 273 -27.67 -17.02 12.90
N ALA A 274 -26.59 -16.30 12.57
CA ALA A 274 -25.95 -16.43 11.26
C ALA A 274 -24.47 -16.81 11.43
N LEU A 275 -24.22 -18.11 11.50
CA LEU A 275 -22.89 -18.65 11.22
C LEU A 275 -22.43 -18.06 9.87
N VAL A 276 -21.30 -17.35 9.91
CA VAL A 276 -20.48 -16.82 8.79
C VAL A 276 -20.43 -15.28 8.64
N PHE A 277 -21.43 -14.48 9.05
CA PHE A 277 -21.26 -13.01 9.08
C PHE A 277 -22.01 -12.35 10.24
N ILE A 278 -21.27 -11.80 11.21
CA ILE A 278 -21.84 -10.92 12.24
C ILE A 278 -22.09 -9.57 11.57
N THR A 279 -23.20 -9.45 10.86
CA THR A 279 -23.64 -8.18 10.30
C THR A 279 -24.29 -7.36 11.43
N PRO A 280 -23.82 -6.14 11.71
CA PRO A 280 -24.51 -5.25 12.65
C PRO A 280 -25.92 -4.96 12.17
N SER A 281 -26.91 -4.96 13.07
CA SER A 281 -28.22 -4.38 12.78
C SER A 281 -28.13 -2.86 12.85
N PHE A 282 -28.41 -2.20 11.72
CA PHE A 282 -28.46 -0.75 11.62
C PHE A 282 -29.91 -0.26 11.72
N SER A 283 -30.12 0.80 12.49
CA SER A 283 -31.38 1.55 12.47
C SER A 283 -31.60 2.21 11.12
N SER A 284 -32.87 2.35 10.72
CA SER A 284 -33.23 3.05 9.49
C SER A 284 -32.88 4.54 9.58
N ILE A 285 -32.47 5.12 8.46
CA ILE A 285 -32.16 6.55 8.36
C ILE A 285 -33.48 7.35 8.49
N SER A 286 -33.56 8.21 9.50
CA SER A 286 -34.69 9.09 9.82
C SER A 286 -34.24 10.55 9.91
N ASN A 287 -35.18 11.50 9.91
CA ASN A 287 -34.85 12.93 10.07
C ASN A 287 -34.31 13.28 11.47
N SER A 288 -34.33 12.36 12.43
CA SER A 288 -33.77 12.56 13.77
C SER A 288 -32.34 12.05 13.92
N ASN A 289 -31.91 11.08 13.10
CA ASN A 289 -30.58 10.48 13.17
C ASN A 289 -29.65 10.87 12.00
N SER A 290 -30.13 11.68 11.05
CA SER A 290 -29.39 12.09 9.86
C SER A 290 -29.72 13.50 9.41
N VAL A 291 -28.79 14.11 8.67
CA VAL A 291 -28.89 15.47 8.14
C VAL A 291 -28.48 15.48 6.67
N ASP A 292 -29.16 16.30 5.87
CA ASP A 292 -28.79 16.55 4.48
C ASP A 292 -27.59 17.49 4.42
N LEU A 293 -26.45 16.97 3.95
CA LEU A 293 -25.18 17.67 3.89
C LEU A 293 -24.62 17.62 2.46
N PRO A 294 -24.02 18.71 1.94
CA PRO A 294 -23.27 18.69 0.67
C PRO A 294 -21.88 18.06 0.90
N ALA A 295 -21.89 16.82 1.38
CA ALA A 295 -20.71 16.05 1.71
C ALA A 295 -21.00 14.55 1.58
N CYS A 296 -19.94 13.75 1.47
CA CYS A 296 -20.00 12.32 1.69
C CYS A 296 -18.77 11.83 2.45
N PHE A 297 -18.84 10.60 2.95
CA PHE A 297 -17.69 9.98 3.59
C PHE A 297 -16.73 9.44 2.52
N PHE A 298 -15.44 9.45 2.84
CA PHE A 298 -14.39 8.93 1.99
C PHE A 298 -13.46 8.01 2.77
N LEU A 299 -13.20 6.85 2.17
CA LEU A 299 -12.12 5.94 2.52
C LEU A 299 -10.87 6.34 1.74
N LYS A 300 -9.90 6.98 2.40
CA LYS A 300 -8.63 7.40 1.80
C LYS A 300 -7.58 6.33 1.97
N VAL A 301 -7.10 5.76 0.86
CA VAL A 301 -6.04 4.75 0.90
C VAL A 301 -4.71 5.44 1.26
N ASN A 302 -3.93 4.83 2.14
CA ASN A 302 -2.64 5.35 2.60
C ASN A 302 -1.65 5.60 1.45
N ARG A 303 -1.75 4.80 0.39
CA ARG A 303 -0.98 4.93 -0.85
C ARG A 303 -1.91 4.78 -2.06
N PRO A 304 -1.61 5.45 -3.18
CA PRO A 304 -2.37 5.28 -4.41
C PRO A 304 -2.32 3.81 -4.83
N MET A 305 -3.49 3.18 -4.87
CA MET A 305 -3.58 1.74 -5.09
C MET A 305 -4.12 1.46 -6.50
N PRO A 306 -3.47 0.60 -7.28
CA PRO A 306 -3.98 0.17 -8.58
C PRO A 306 -5.25 -0.66 -8.41
N PHE A 307 -6.31 -0.30 -9.13
CA PHE A 307 -7.53 -1.10 -9.26
C PHE A 307 -7.80 -1.41 -10.73
N SER A 308 -8.29 -2.61 -11.01
CA SER A 308 -8.83 -2.93 -12.34
C SER A 308 -10.14 -2.15 -12.58
N LEU A 309 -10.47 -1.94 -13.86
CA LEU A 309 -11.70 -1.23 -14.23
C LEU A 309 -12.97 -1.91 -13.67
N SER A 310 -13.02 -3.24 -13.69
CA SER A 310 -14.15 -4.00 -13.13
C SER A 310 -14.28 -3.79 -11.62
N PHE A 311 -13.17 -3.74 -10.89
CA PHE A 311 -13.19 -3.48 -9.45
C PHE A 311 -13.58 -2.04 -9.14
N ILE A 312 -13.18 -1.06 -9.95
CA ILE A 312 -13.65 0.33 -9.81
C ILE A 312 -15.17 0.41 -9.98
N GLN A 313 -15.73 -0.32 -10.95
CA GLN A 313 -17.18 -0.41 -11.14
C GLN A 313 -17.88 -1.09 -9.96
N ARG A 314 -17.32 -2.20 -9.44
CA ARG A 314 -17.83 -2.87 -8.24
C ARG A 314 -17.83 -1.94 -7.02
N LEU A 315 -16.77 -1.15 -6.81
CA LEU A 315 -16.70 -0.13 -5.76
C LEU A 315 -17.81 0.91 -5.92
N GLY A 316 -17.99 1.43 -7.14
CA GLY A 316 -19.05 2.42 -7.44
C GLY A 316 -20.46 1.87 -7.17
N ASN A 317 -20.70 0.61 -7.56
CA ASN A 317 -21.98 -0.06 -7.33
C ASN A 317 -22.24 -0.30 -5.83
N ALA A 318 -21.21 -0.70 -5.06
CA ALA A 318 -21.33 -0.92 -3.63
C ALA A 318 -21.55 0.40 -2.84
N ALA A 319 -20.88 1.48 -3.26
CA ALA A 319 -21.07 2.82 -2.68
C ALA A 319 -22.40 3.47 -3.10
N GLY A 320 -22.90 3.12 -4.29
CA GLY A 320 -23.99 3.83 -4.96
C GLY A 320 -23.62 5.26 -5.38
N ILE A 321 -22.32 5.54 -5.49
CA ILE A 321 -21.73 6.81 -5.94
C ILE A 321 -20.52 6.46 -6.81
N PRO A 322 -20.29 7.12 -7.96
CA PRO A 322 -19.11 6.89 -8.76
C PRO A 322 -17.82 7.20 -7.97
N VAL A 323 -16.80 6.35 -8.10
CA VAL A 323 -15.51 6.54 -7.40
C VAL A 323 -14.76 7.76 -7.91
N PHE A 324 -14.91 8.08 -9.19
CA PHE A 324 -14.31 9.23 -9.84
C PHE A 324 -15.38 10.20 -10.36
N ASP A 325 -15.15 11.49 -10.17
CA ASP A 325 -16.02 12.56 -10.68
C ASP A 325 -15.93 12.69 -12.22
N SER A 326 -14.79 12.27 -12.80
CA SER A 326 -14.53 12.24 -14.25
C SER A 326 -13.85 10.93 -14.65
N ALA A 327 -13.86 10.60 -15.94
CA ALA A 327 -13.23 9.37 -16.43
C ALA A 327 -11.74 9.35 -16.04
N PRO A 328 -11.28 8.35 -15.27
CA PRO A 328 -9.89 8.29 -14.84
C PRO A 328 -8.97 7.99 -16.04
N PRO A 329 -7.70 8.42 -15.99
CA PRO A 329 -6.71 7.99 -16.98
C PRO A 329 -6.49 6.48 -16.83
N LEU A 330 -6.89 5.73 -17.86
CA LEU A 330 -6.74 4.28 -17.90
C LEU A 330 -5.34 3.91 -18.37
N ALA A 331 -4.72 2.94 -17.69
CA ALA A 331 -3.44 2.36 -18.06
C ALA A 331 -3.45 0.84 -17.82
N PRO A 332 -2.53 0.06 -18.42
CA PRO A 332 -2.39 -1.36 -18.13
C PRO A 332 -2.15 -1.60 -16.63
N LEU A 333 -2.93 -2.51 -16.02
CA LEU A 333 -2.92 -2.72 -14.57
C LEU A 333 -1.53 -3.13 -14.05
N TYR A 334 -0.82 -3.98 -14.79
CA TYR A 334 0.54 -4.43 -14.40
C TYR A 334 1.53 -3.27 -14.34
N GLN A 335 1.41 -2.30 -15.26
CA GLN A 335 2.25 -1.10 -15.25
C GLN A 335 1.98 -0.25 -13.99
N LEU A 336 0.70 -0.09 -13.61
CA LEU A 336 0.32 0.63 -12.39
C LEU A 336 0.82 -0.07 -11.13
N ILE A 337 0.76 -1.40 -11.07
CA ILE A 337 1.31 -2.20 -9.96
C ILE A 337 2.82 -2.00 -9.85
N VAL A 338 3.55 -2.09 -10.97
CA VAL A 338 5.00 -1.85 -11.02
C VAL A 338 5.34 -0.44 -10.51
N GLN A 339 4.62 0.58 -10.98
CA GLN A 339 4.83 1.96 -10.56
C GLN A 339 4.61 2.15 -9.05
N SER A 340 3.55 1.54 -8.51
CA SER A 340 3.21 1.60 -7.09
C SER A 340 4.32 0.95 -6.23
N GLN A 341 4.86 -0.20 -6.65
CA GLN A 341 5.93 -0.90 -5.93
C GLN A 341 7.28 -0.15 -5.99
N LEU A 342 7.55 0.58 -7.08
CA LEU A 342 8.81 1.30 -7.27
C LEU A 342 8.81 2.71 -6.66
N GLN A 343 7.66 3.30 -6.33
CA GLN A 343 7.56 4.66 -5.79
C GLN A 343 8.10 4.82 -4.35
N ASP A 344 8.20 3.73 -3.58
CA ASP A 344 8.58 3.80 -2.15
C ASP A 344 10.05 4.18 -1.89
N GLU A 345 10.90 4.22 -2.91
CA GLU A 345 12.33 4.49 -2.76
C GLU A 345 12.82 5.45 -3.86
N ALA A 346 12.98 6.73 -3.49
CA ALA A 346 13.48 7.78 -4.35
C ALA A 346 14.92 7.51 -4.83
N ALA A 347 15.08 7.10 -6.09
CA ALA A 347 16.16 7.49 -7.02
C ALA A 347 16.10 6.59 -8.27
N THR A 348 15.99 7.22 -9.44
CA THR A 348 16.14 6.64 -10.80
C THR A 348 15.25 5.44 -11.13
N ALA A 349 14.27 5.65 -12.03
CA ALA A 349 13.53 4.55 -12.65
C ALA A 349 14.54 3.61 -13.33
N PRO A 350 14.64 2.33 -12.93
CA PRO A 350 15.56 1.41 -13.57
C PRO A 350 15.10 1.15 -15.01
N GLU A 351 16.04 0.94 -15.93
CA GLU A 351 15.78 0.50 -17.31
C GLU A 351 14.87 -0.75 -17.36
N ALA A 352 14.91 -1.57 -16.31
CA ALA A 352 14.02 -2.71 -16.07
C ALA A 352 12.51 -2.39 -16.12
N ALA A 353 12.10 -1.18 -15.75
CA ALA A 353 10.70 -0.76 -15.80
C ALA A 353 10.19 -0.56 -17.25
N HIS A 354 11.08 -0.32 -18.21
CA HIS A 354 10.70 -0.15 -19.62
C HIS A 354 10.42 -1.49 -20.32
N ASN A 355 11.08 -2.57 -19.87
CA ASN A 355 10.94 -3.90 -20.48
C ASN A 355 10.06 -4.86 -19.67
N MET A 356 9.45 -4.40 -18.56
CA MET A 356 8.65 -5.23 -17.66
C MET A 356 9.35 -6.52 -17.17
N ARG A 357 10.68 -6.47 -17.07
CA ARG A 357 11.53 -7.58 -16.62
C ARG A 357 12.07 -7.32 -15.23
N PHE A 358 11.84 -8.27 -14.32
CA PHE A 358 12.24 -8.15 -12.93
C PHE A 358 12.96 -9.41 -12.46
N TYR A 359 13.97 -9.22 -11.61
CA TYR A 359 14.80 -10.32 -11.14
C TYR A 359 14.57 -10.58 -9.65
N ALA A 360 14.61 -11.85 -9.26
CA ALA A 360 14.53 -12.27 -7.87
C ALA A 360 15.61 -13.31 -7.56
N SER A 361 16.45 -12.99 -6.57
CA SER A 361 17.43 -13.92 -6.01
C SER A 361 16.83 -14.64 -4.81
N LEU A 362 16.62 -15.95 -4.94
CA LEU A 362 16.14 -16.82 -3.86
C LEU A 362 17.24 -17.80 -3.43
N PRO A 363 17.16 -18.39 -2.23
CA PRO A 363 18.19 -19.34 -1.78
C PRO A 363 18.27 -20.55 -2.71
N GLY A 364 19.37 -20.62 -3.47
CA GLY A 364 19.69 -21.67 -4.43
C GLY A 364 19.10 -21.49 -5.84
N GLN A 365 18.39 -20.39 -6.14
CA GLN A 365 17.75 -20.19 -7.45
C GLN A 365 17.72 -18.70 -7.84
N GLN A 366 17.97 -18.41 -9.12
CA GLN A 366 17.85 -17.08 -9.70
C GLN A 366 16.68 -17.06 -10.69
N HIS A 367 15.77 -16.10 -10.53
CA HIS A 367 14.53 -16.04 -11.31
C HIS A 367 14.45 -14.71 -12.07
N CYS A 368 13.94 -14.75 -13.30
CA CYS A 368 13.58 -13.61 -14.13
C CYS A 368 12.09 -13.69 -14.45
N TYR A 369 11.34 -12.64 -14.10
CA TYR A 369 9.92 -12.50 -14.36
C TYR A 369 9.69 -11.47 -15.45
N PHE A 370 9.03 -11.88 -16.52
CA PHE A 370 8.49 -10.98 -17.54
C PHE A 370 7.00 -10.79 -17.27
N LEU A 371 6.59 -9.56 -16.98
CA LEU A 371 5.19 -9.21 -16.72
C LEU A 371 4.55 -8.72 -18.02
N ASN A 372 3.81 -9.59 -18.69
CA ASN A 372 3.18 -9.29 -19.97
C ASN A 372 1.84 -8.57 -19.75
N GLY A 373 1.92 -7.25 -19.54
CA GLY A 373 0.73 -6.42 -19.29
C GLY A 373 -0.15 -6.16 -20.51
N ASP A 374 0.35 -6.42 -21.71
CA ASP A 374 -0.32 -6.17 -22.99
C ASP A 374 -1.02 -7.42 -23.55
N ALA A 375 -0.92 -8.56 -22.86
CA ALA A 375 -1.61 -9.78 -23.26
C ALA A 375 -3.14 -9.57 -23.26
N PRO A 376 -3.84 -9.98 -24.33
CA PRO A 376 -5.28 -9.85 -24.40
C PRO A 376 -5.94 -10.77 -23.36
N VAL A 377 -6.85 -10.18 -22.57
CA VAL A 377 -7.77 -10.89 -21.69
C VAL A 377 -8.85 -11.56 -22.55
N GLN A 378 -9.66 -12.47 -22.00
CA GLN A 378 -10.70 -13.21 -22.73
C GLN A 378 -11.64 -12.33 -23.60
N ASP A 379 -11.81 -11.06 -23.26
CA ASP A 379 -12.61 -10.08 -24.01
C ASP A 379 -11.87 -9.37 -25.16
N GLY A 380 -10.65 -9.81 -25.52
CA GLY A 380 -9.82 -9.23 -26.57
C GLY A 380 -9.18 -7.87 -26.22
N HIS A 381 -9.48 -7.33 -25.04
CA HIS A 381 -8.90 -6.10 -24.51
C HIS A 381 -7.78 -6.42 -23.52
N TYR A 382 -6.81 -5.51 -23.37
CA TYR A 382 -5.79 -5.61 -22.32
C TYR A 382 -6.37 -5.23 -20.95
N LEU A 383 -5.80 -5.76 -19.87
CA LEU A 383 -6.30 -5.53 -18.52
C LEU A 383 -6.02 -4.07 -18.08
N GLN A 384 -7.05 -3.24 -18.17
CA GLN A 384 -6.98 -1.82 -17.80
C GLN A 384 -7.30 -1.58 -16.32
N GLY A 385 -6.67 -0.54 -15.76
CA GLY A 385 -6.91 -0.06 -14.42
C GLY A 385 -6.63 1.43 -14.23
N ALA A 386 -6.87 1.91 -13.02
CA ALA A 386 -6.54 3.27 -12.59
C ALA A 386 -6.08 3.28 -11.13
N LEU A 387 -5.36 4.34 -10.73
CA LEU A 387 -4.96 4.55 -9.34
C LEU A 387 -6.12 5.18 -8.55
N VAL A 388 -6.51 4.52 -7.46
CA VAL A 388 -7.56 4.99 -6.56
C VAL A 388 -6.91 5.52 -5.28
N PHE A 389 -7.30 6.74 -4.89
CA PHE A 389 -6.80 7.43 -3.71
C PHE A 389 -7.86 7.55 -2.63
N ARG A 390 -9.13 7.70 -3.03
CA ARG A 390 -10.28 7.87 -2.15
C ARG A 390 -11.48 7.14 -2.73
N ILE A 391 -12.31 6.57 -1.87
CA ILE A 391 -13.54 5.85 -2.26
C ILE A 391 -14.71 6.47 -1.49
N PRO A 392 -15.72 7.04 -2.18
CA PRO A 392 -16.87 7.65 -1.53
C PRO A 392 -17.83 6.59 -0.96
N PHE A 393 -18.53 6.94 0.11
CA PHE A 393 -19.64 6.15 0.66
C PHE A 393 -20.57 7.02 1.53
N ARG A 394 -21.73 6.48 1.90
CA ARG A 394 -22.78 7.22 2.63
C ARG A 394 -23.20 6.58 3.94
N HIS A 395 -23.06 5.26 4.06
CA HIS A 395 -23.58 4.52 5.20
C HIS A 395 -22.53 3.57 5.79
N PRO A 396 -22.41 3.46 7.13
CA PRO A 396 -21.43 2.57 7.77
C PRO A 396 -21.53 1.11 7.31
N ALA A 397 -22.74 0.62 6.98
CA ALA A 397 -22.94 -0.75 6.46
C ALA A 397 -22.28 -1.02 5.11
N GLN A 398 -21.90 0.02 4.35
CA GLN A 398 -21.20 -0.14 3.08
C GLN A 398 -19.70 -0.40 3.28
N VAL A 399 -19.15 -0.05 4.45
CA VAL A 399 -17.71 -0.18 4.70
C VAL A 399 -17.21 -1.62 4.59
N PRO A 400 -17.90 -2.65 5.15
CA PRO A 400 -17.44 -4.03 5.00
C PRO A 400 -17.30 -4.49 3.55
N ILE A 401 -18.32 -4.28 2.72
CA ILE A 401 -18.28 -4.70 1.31
C ILE A 401 -17.22 -3.93 0.51
N LEU A 402 -17.02 -2.64 0.81
CA LEU A 402 -15.96 -1.84 0.18
C LEU A 402 -14.57 -2.36 0.58
N LEU A 403 -14.37 -2.69 1.86
CA LEU A 403 -13.11 -3.25 2.33
C LEU A 403 -12.82 -4.62 1.72
N ASP A 404 -13.82 -5.47 1.50
CA ASP A 404 -13.63 -6.77 0.85
C ASP A 404 -13.14 -6.62 -0.59
N ILE A 405 -13.69 -5.65 -1.33
CA ILE A 405 -13.23 -5.32 -2.69
C ILE A 405 -11.78 -4.81 -2.65
N ILE A 406 -11.45 -3.92 -1.70
CA ILE A 406 -10.09 -3.40 -1.51
C ILE A 406 -9.11 -4.53 -1.17
N ARG A 407 -9.48 -5.42 -0.26
CA ARG A 407 -8.65 -6.57 0.17
C ARG A 407 -8.37 -7.53 -0.96
N HIS A 408 -9.39 -7.83 -1.77
CA HIS A 408 -9.22 -8.69 -2.93
C HIS A 408 -8.23 -8.08 -3.92
N GLN A 409 -8.41 -6.81 -4.30
CA GLN A 409 -7.47 -6.12 -5.18
C GLN A 409 -6.07 -6.05 -4.56
N ALA A 410 -5.96 -5.87 -3.23
CA ALA A 410 -4.69 -5.82 -2.53
C ALA A 410 -3.95 -7.16 -2.60
N ALA A 411 -4.66 -8.28 -2.47
CA ALA A 411 -4.09 -9.61 -2.62
C ALA A 411 -3.59 -9.87 -4.04
N TYR A 412 -4.38 -9.50 -5.06
CA TYR A 412 -3.96 -9.57 -6.47
C TYR A 412 -2.69 -8.74 -6.71
N ASN A 413 -2.70 -7.47 -6.28
CA ASN A 413 -1.57 -6.56 -6.43
C ASN A 413 -0.33 -7.05 -5.67
N THR A 414 -0.51 -7.73 -4.53
CA THR A 414 0.58 -8.31 -3.74
C THR A 414 1.24 -9.47 -4.47
N LEU A 415 0.46 -10.35 -5.11
CA LEU A 415 1.00 -11.48 -5.89
C LEU A 415 1.84 -10.97 -7.07
N ILE A 416 1.28 -10.08 -7.90
CA ILE A 416 1.99 -9.50 -9.04
C ILE A 416 3.18 -8.65 -8.58
N GLY A 417 2.97 -7.83 -7.54
CA GLY A 417 4.02 -7.00 -6.94
C GLY A 417 5.17 -7.81 -6.34
N SER A 418 4.93 -9.05 -5.92
CA SER A 418 5.99 -9.92 -5.38
C SER A 418 7.10 -10.26 -6.39
N CYS A 419 6.81 -10.14 -7.69
CA CYS A 419 7.79 -10.27 -8.77
C CYS A 419 8.64 -9.01 -8.96
N VAL A 420 8.13 -7.84 -8.55
CA VAL A 420 8.75 -6.53 -8.78
C VAL A 420 9.75 -6.25 -7.65
N LYS A 421 10.98 -6.74 -7.82
CA LYS A 421 12.11 -6.44 -6.92
C LYS A 421 13.22 -5.74 -7.68
N ARG A 422 13.89 -4.79 -7.03
CA ARG A 422 15.10 -4.11 -7.53
C ARG A 422 16.35 -4.98 -7.38
N THR A 423 16.25 -6.28 -7.68
CA THR A 423 17.42 -7.15 -7.69
C THR A 423 18.16 -6.92 -8.99
N LEU A 424 19.44 -6.58 -8.93
CA LEU A 424 20.30 -6.49 -10.10
C LEU A 424 21.01 -7.84 -10.29
N ILE A 425 20.59 -8.60 -11.30
CA ILE A 425 21.26 -9.82 -11.75
C ILE A 425 21.81 -9.54 -13.15
N ARG A 426 23.03 -10.00 -13.45
CA ARG A 426 23.57 -9.90 -14.82
C ARG A 426 22.85 -10.92 -15.69
N GLU A 427 22.35 -10.51 -16.86
CA GLU A 427 21.57 -11.38 -17.77
C GLU A 427 22.32 -12.68 -18.16
N ASP A 428 23.65 -12.64 -18.23
CA ASP A 428 24.51 -13.79 -18.56
C ASP A 428 24.75 -14.77 -17.41
N THR A 429 23.94 -14.74 -16.35
CA THR A 429 24.12 -15.64 -15.20
C THR A 429 23.66 -17.06 -15.57
N PRO A 430 24.54 -18.08 -15.57
CA PRO A 430 24.14 -19.44 -15.88
C PRO A 430 23.14 -19.96 -14.84
N GLY A 431 22.08 -20.63 -15.30
CA GLY A 431 21.02 -21.18 -14.45
C GLY A 431 19.90 -20.19 -14.08
N LEU A 432 19.78 -19.07 -14.79
CA LEU A 432 18.66 -18.14 -14.67
C LEU A 432 17.36 -18.78 -15.19
N LEU A 433 16.37 -18.91 -14.32
CA LEU A 433 15.04 -19.43 -14.67
C LEU A 433 14.14 -18.30 -15.15
N GLN A 434 13.53 -18.46 -16.32
CA GLN A 434 12.62 -17.48 -16.91
C GLN A 434 11.15 -17.85 -16.66
N PHE A 435 10.38 -16.85 -16.27
CA PHE A 435 8.94 -16.96 -15.99
C PHE A 435 8.22 -15.82 -16.72
N GLU A 436 7.15 -16.16 -17.42
CA GLU A 436 6.23 -15.18 -18.00
C GLU A 436 4.94 -15.14 -17.17
N VAL A 437 4.49 -13.93 -16.81
CA VAL A 437 3.25 -13.71 -16.07
C VAL A 437 2.28 -12.94 -16.98
N CYS A 438 1.14 -13.54 -17.29
CA CYS A 438 0.12 -12.96 -18.18
C CYS A 438 -1.23 -12.84 -17.46
N PRO A 439 -1.95 -11.72 -17.59
CA PRO A 439 -3.32 -11.61 -17.12
C PRO A 439 -4.25 -12.53 -17.94
N LEU A 440 -5.24 -13.14 -17.27
CA LEU A 440 -6.26 -13.98 -17.92
C LEU A 440 -7.67 -13.41 -17.74
N THR A 441 -7.98 -12.93 -16.54
CA THR A 441 -9.21 -12.22 -16.18
C THR A 441 -8.88 -11.05 -15.24
N ASP A 442 -9.90 -10.38 -14.68
CA ASP A 442 -9.72 -9.36 -13.65
C ASP A 442 -9.29 -9.93 -12.28
N THR A 443 -9.43 -11.24 -12.07
CA THR A 443 -9.07 -11.95 -10.83
C THR A 443 -8.04 -13.06 -11.02
N SER A 444 -7.69 -13.41 -12.26
CA SER A 444 -6.80 -14.54 -12.55
C SER A 444 -5.67 -14.18 -13.52
N PHE A 445 -4.57 -14.93 -13.42
CA PHE A 445 -3.38 -14.79 -14.25
C PHE A 445 -2.65 -16.13 -14.39
N SER A 446 -1.85 -16.27 -15.43
CA SER A 446 -1.00 -17.44 -15.67
C SER A 446 0.46 -17.14 -15.40
N VAL A 447 1.20 -18.14 -14.93
CA VAL A 447 2.65 -18.15 -14.82
C VAL A 447 3.20 -19.29 -15.67
N SER A 448 3.84 -18.95 -16.78
CA SER A 448 4.42 -19.89 -17.74
C SER A 448 5.93 -20.02 -17.51
N PHE A 449 6.46 -21.24 -17.54
CA PHE A 449 7.86 -21.54 -17.29
C PHE A 449 8.28 -22.86 -17.93
N GLN A 450 9.58 -23.03 -18.15
CA GLN A 450 10.14 -24.27 -18.67
C GLN A 450 10.03 -25.39 -17.62
N HIS A 451 9.63 -26.58 -18.06
CA HIS A 451 9.56 -27.76 -17.21
C HIS A 451 10.92 -28.03 -16.56
N PRO A 452 11.00 -28.35 -15.25
CA PRO A 452 12.29 -28.57 -14.57
C PRO A 452 13.13 -29.77 -15.06
N VAL A 453 12.65 -30.52 -16.06
CA VAL A 453 13.14 -31.87 -16.44
C VAL A 453 13.12 -32.02 -17.94
N ASN A 454 12.00 -31.63 -18.55
CA ASN A 454 11.78 -31.71 -19.99
C ASN A 454 11.99 -30.31 -20.61
N GLU A 455 12.15 -30.26 -21.93
CA GLU A 455 12.14 -28.99 -22.69
C GLU A 455 10.71 -28.51 -23.01
N SER A 456 9.70 -28.96 -22.26
CA SER A 456 8.30 -28.56 -22.44
C SER A 456 7.95 -27.30 -21.64
N LEU A 457 6.90 -26.60 -22.07
CA LEU A 457 6.34 -25.44 -21.37
C LEU A 457 5.27 -25.90 -20.37
N VAL A 458 5.33 -25.36 -19.16
CA VAL A 458 4.38 -25.60 -18.07
C VAL A 458 3.72 -24.29 -17.69
N CYS A 459 2.43 -24.32 -17.41
CA CYS A 459 1.66 -23.13 -17.06
C CYS A 459 0.89 -23.36 -15.76
N VAL A 460 1.05 -22.47 -14.79
CA VAL A 460 0.23 -22.44 -13.57
C VAL A 460 -0.77 -21.30 -13.69
N VAL A 461 -2.05 -21.62 -13.66
CA VAL A 461 -3.12 -20.62 -13.59
C VAL A 461 -3.46 -20.37 -12.13
N MET A 462 -3.37 -19.11 -11.70
CA MET A 462 -3.73 -18.66 -10.37
C MET A 462 -5.01 -17.83 -10.45
N ASP A 463 -6.03 -18.22 -9.68
CA ASP A 463 -7.30 -17.51 -9.56
C ASP A 463 -7.45 -16.97 -8.13
N VAL A 464 -7.55 -15.66 -8.01
CA VAL A 464 -7.74 -14.97 -6.72
C VAL A 464 -9.23 -14.90 -6.46
N ILE A 465 -9.74 -15.72 -5.55
CA ILE A 465 -11.17 -15.78 -5.21
C ILE A 465 -11.50 -14.70 -4.18
N ASP A 466 -10.67 -14.62 -3.13
CA ASP A 466 -10.71 -13.60 -2.09
C ASP A 466 -9.27 -13.31 -1.65
N SER A 467 -9.09 -12.26 -0.85
CA SER A 467 -7.86 -11.82 -0.20
C SER A 467 -6.97 -12.90 0.45
N ARG A 468 -7.55 -14.08 0.73
CA ARG A 468 -6.88 -15.21 1.38
C ARG A 468 -7.02 -16.52 0.61
N GLN A 469 -7.94 -16.60 -0.34
CA GLN A 469 -8.21 -17.81 -1.09
C GLN A 469 -7.75 -17.59 -2.52
N VAL A 470 -6.62 -18.23 -2.83
CA VAL A 470 -6.11 -18.34 -4.18
C VAL A 470 -6.18 -19.80 -4.58
N SER A 471 -6.78 -20.10 -5.73
CA SER A 471 -6.81 -21.45 -6.31
C SER A 471 -5.77 -21.53 -7.42
N CYS A 472 -5.03 -22.63 -7.48
CA CYS A 472 -3.98 -22.83 -8.48
C CYS A 472 -4.23 -24.11 -9.26
N LYS A 473 -4.12 -24.05 -10.60
CA LYS A 473 -4.20 -25.21 -11.49
C LYS A 473 -2.94 -25.33 -12.32
N LEU A 474 -2.32 -26.51 -12.32
CA LEU A 474 -1.11 -26.81 -13.08
C LEU A 474 -1.48 -27.47 -14.42
N TYR A 475 -1.08 -26.83 -15.51
CA TYR A 475 -1.17 -27.36 -16.87
C TYR A 475 0.21 -27.75 -17.38
N LYS A 476 0.33 -29.00 -17.83
CA LYS A 476 1.55 -29.58 -18.40
C LYS A 476 1.20 -30.48 -19.58
N GLY A 477 2.18 -30.87 -20.38
CA GLY A 477 1.98 -31.84 -21.45
C GLY A 477 1.46 -33.19 -20.90
N LEU A 478 0.64 -33.87 -21.71
CA LEU A 478 0.06 -35.18 -21.35
C LEU A 478 1.14 -36.22 -21.02
N SER A 479 2.29 -36.15 -21.72
CA SER A 479 3.43 -37.05 -21.55
C SER A 479 4.48 -36.55 -20.56
N ASP A 480 4.29 -35.38 -19.94
CA ASP A 480 5.29 -34.80 -19.05
C ASP A 480 5.33 -35.48 -17.68
N ALA A 481 6.51 -35.53 -17.07
CA ALA A 481 6.71 -36.06 -15.74
C ALA A 481 5.87 -35.29 -14.68
N LEU A 482 5.58 -35.96 -13.56
CA LEU A 482 4.85 -35.33 -12.47
C LEU A 482 5.74 -34.29 -11.76
N ILE A 483 5.25 -33.05 -11.68
CA ILE A 483 5.95 -31.94 -11.00
C ILE A 483 5.46 -31.79 -9.56
N CYS A 484 4.16 -31.57 -9.39
CA CYS A 484 3.47 -31.45 -8.11
C CYS A 484 1.94 -31.47 -8.35
N THR A 485 1.16 -31.38 -7.28
CA THR A 485 -0.31 -31.32 -7.34
C THR A 485 -0.82 -29.88 -7.20
N ASP A 486 -2.00 -29.60 -7.77
CA ASP A 486 -2.71 -28.32 -7.65
C ASP A 486 -2.90 -27.89 -6.18
N GLU A 487 -3.22 -28.85 -5.31
CA GLU A 487 -3.40 -28.63 -3.87
C GLU A 487 -2.10 -28.18 -3.19
N PHE A 488 -0.96 -28.74 -3.60
CA PHE A 488 0.34 -28.33 -3.09
C PHE A 488 0.64 -26.87 -3.45
N ILE A 489 0.45 -26.51 -4.72
CA ILE A 489 0.70 -25.13 -5.20
C ILE A 489 -0.22 -24.16 -4.46
N THR A 490 -1.50 -24.48 -4.39
CA THR A 490 -2.52 -23.70 -3.68
C THR A 490 -2.12 -23.43 -2.23
N LYS A 491 -1.71 -24.46 -1.49
CA LYS A 491 -1.25 -24.32 -0.10
C LYS A 491 0.00 -23.46 0.03
N VAL A 492 0.95 -23.57 -0.90
CA VAL A 492 2.18 -22.76 -0.88
C VAL A 492 1.86 -21.29 -1.15
N VAL A 493 1.06 -20.99 -2.19
CA VAL A 493 0.67 -19.62 -2.55
C VAL A 493 -0.09 -18.95 -1.40
N GLN A 494 -1.08 -19.63 -0.83
CA GLN A 494 -1.87 -19.08 0.29
C GLN A 494 -1.01 -18.77 1.53
N ARG A 495 0.08 -19.52 1.74
CA ARG A 495 0.99 -19.31 2.88
C ARG A 495 1.99 -18.19 2.66
N CYS A 496 2.44 -17.98 1.42
CA CYS A 496 3.52 -17.03 1.13
C CYS A 496 3.06 -15.76 0.41
N MET A 497 1.90 -15.79 -0.26
CA MET A 497 1.40 -14.72 -1.15
C MET A 497 2.50 -14.14 -2.05
N SER A 498 3.33 -15.02 -2.61
CA SER A 498 4.51 -14.65 -3.40
C SER A 498 4.72 -15.63 -4.55
N ILE A 499 4.70 -15.12 -5.78
CA ILE A 499 4.96 -15.91 -6.99
C ILE A 499 6.39 -16.48 -6.94
N PRO A 500 7.45 -15.72 -6.63
CA PRO A 500 8.80 -16.29 -6.61
C PRO A 500 9.04 -17.40 -5.58
N VAL A 501 8.48 -17.25 -4.38
CA VAL A 501 8.56 -18.30 -3.36
C VAL A 501 7.80 -19.55 -3.79
N THR A 502 6.67 -19.38 -4.47
CA THR A 502 5.85 -20.48 -5.00
C THR A 502 6.60 -21.23 -6.10
N MET A 503 7.15 -20.54 -7.08
CA MET A 503 7.90 -21.17 -8.18
C MET A 503 9.11 -21.94 -7.68
N ARG A 504 9.81 -21.42 -6.67
CA ARG A 504 10.88 -22.15 -5.98
C ARG A 504 10.37 -23.41 -5.29
N GLY A 505 9.20 -23.35 -4.65
CA GLY A 505 8.54 -24.50 -4.02
C GLY A 505 8.18 -25.59 -5.02
N ILE A 506 7.60 -25.22 -6.16
CA ILE A 506 7.27 -26.12 -7.28
C ILE A 506 8.52 -26.83 -7.78
N ARG A 507 9.59 -26.08 -8.06
CA ARG A 507 10.84 -26.65 -8.57
C ARG A 507 11.48 -27.63 -7.58
N ARG A 508 11.58 -27.25 -6.31
CA ARG A 508 12.11 -28.15 -5.27
C ARG A 508 11.30 -29.44 -5.14
N LYS A 509 9.97 -29.34 -5.23
CA LYS A 509 9.11 -30.52 -5.17
C LYS A 509 9.32 -31.44 -6.37
N ALA A 510 9.47 -30.87 -7.56
CA ALA A 510 9.79 -31.62 -8.78
C ALA A 510 11.15 -32.34 -8.68
N GLU A 511 12.18 -31.66 -8.15
CA GLU A 511 13.51 -32.23 -7.92
C GLU A 511 13.47 -33.40 -6.92
N THR A 512 12.69 -33.27 -5.83
CA THR A 512 12.51 -34.36 -4.85
C THR A 512 11.80 -35.56 -5.47
N ILE A 513 10.72 -35.35 -6.23
CA ILE A 513 9.98 -36.46 -6.87
C ILE A 513 10.89 -37.22 -7.85
N GLN A 514 11.76 -36.53 -8.58
CA GLN A 514 12.74 -37.18 -9.45
C GLN A 514 13.78 -37.99 -8.66
N ALA A 515 14.32 -37.42 -7.59
CA ALA A 515 15.28 -38.11 -6.73
C ALA A 515 14.68 -39.38 -6.09
N ASP A 516 13.39 -39.35 -5.77
CA ASP A 516 12.64 -40.46 -5.18
C ASP A 516 12.12 -41.47 -6.23
N THR A 517 12.17 -41.14 -7.53
CA THR A 517 11.67 -42.00 -8.62
C THR A 517 12.77 -42.46 -9.60
N PRO A 518 13.93 -43.01 -9.15
CA PRO A 518 14.96 -43.52 -10.04
C PRO A 518 14.55 -44.78 -10.81
N ALA A 519 13.41 -45.41 -10.44
CA ALA A 519 12.90 -46.58 -11.12
C ALA A 519 12.31 -46.27 -12.51
N LEU A 520 11.73 -45.08 -12.72
CA LEU A 520 11.12 -44.73 -14.02
C LEU A 520 12.14 -44.35 -15.09
N SER A 521 13.28 -43.76 -14.71
CA SER A 521 14.39 -43.52 -15.65
C SER A 521 14.99 -44.85 -16.15
N LEU A 522 15.18 -45.83 -15.26
CA LEU A 522 15.60 -47.18 -15.66
C LEU A 522 14.54 -47.89 -16.52
N ILE A 523 13.25 -47.72 -16.21
CA ILE A 523 12.16 -48.31 -17.01
C ILE A 523 12.07 -47.63 -18.39
N ALA A 524 12.21 -46.31 -18.48
CA ALA A 524 12.21 -45.58 -19.74
C ALA A 524 13.42 -45.97 -20.62
N GLU A 525 14.61 -46.09 -20.05
CA GLU A 525 15.80 -46.61 -20.74
C GLU A 525 15.60 -48.06 -21.20
N THR A 526 15.03 -48.90 -20.34
CA THR A 526 14.75 -50.31 -20.66
C THR A 526 13.70 -50.43 -21.78
N VAL A 527 12.66 -49.60 -21.75
CA VAL A 527 11.61 -49.55 -22.79
C VAL A 527 12.17 -49.01 -24.11
N GLU A 528 13.01 -47.97 -24.10
CA GLU A 528 13.70 -47.50 -25.30
C GLU A 528 14.63 -48.57 -25.90
N ILE A 529 15.36 -49.30 -25.05
CA ILE A 529 16.23 -50.40 -25.47
C ILE A 529 15.40 -51.56 -26.04
N MET A 530 14.25 -51.87 -25.45
CA MET A 530 13.34 -52.91 -25.94
C MET A 530 12.65 -52.52 -27.26
N VAL A 531 12.30 -51.25 -27.46
CA VAL A 531 11.75 -50.76 -28.72
C VAL A 531 12.81 -50.76 -29.82
N LYS A 532 14.05 -50.38 -29.53
CA LYS A 532 15.18 -50.47 -30.48
C LYS A 532 15.55 -51.92 -30.83
N LYS A 533 15.39 -52.88 -29.90
CA LYS A 533 15.66 -54.31 -30.13
C LYS A 533 14.52 -55.08 -30.83
N ASN A 534 13.30 -54.55 -30.86
CA ASN A 534 12.13 -55.21 -31.45
C ASN A 534 11.72 -54.66 -32.83
N LEU A 535 12.59 -53.89 -33.50
CA LEU A 535 12.39 -53.58 -34.93
C LEU A 535 12.59 -54.86 -35.76
N PRO A 536 11.60 -55.33 -36.55
CA PRO A 536 11.81 -56.47 -37.44
C PRO A 536 12.85 -56.11 -38.51
N PRO A 537 13.66 -57.07 -38.98
CA PRO A 537 14.66 -56.79 -40.00
C PRO A 537 13.98 -56.33 -41.28
N THR A 538 14.49 -55.25 -41.86
CA THR A 538 14.12 -54.75 -43.19
C THR A 538 14.44 -55.81 -44.25
N GLY A 539 13.48 -56.67 -44.53
CA GLY A 539 13.47 -57.61 -45.65
C GLY A 539 12.26 -57.32 -46.53
N SER A 540 12.50 -56.73 -47.70
CA SER A 540 11.50 -56.48 -48.74
C SER A 540 10.93 -57.82 -49.27
N PRO A 541 9.61 -58.00 -49.40
CA PRO A 541 9.07 -59.12 -50.18
C PRO A 541 8.76 -58.70 -51.61
N GLY A 542 9.28 -59.48 -52.56
CA GLY A 542 9.00 -59.38 -53.98
C GLY A 542 7.59 -59.81 -54.36
N TYR A 543 7.23 -59.40 -55.58
CA TYR A 543 6.01 -59.66 -56.33
C TYR A 543 5.46 -61.09 -56.23
N GLY A 544 4.13 -61.20 -56.08
CA GLY A 544 3.37 -62.41 -56.35
C GLY A 544 1.88 -62.10 -56.55
N MET A 545 1.40 -62.24 -57.79
CA MET A 545 -0.02 -62.14 -58.17
C MET A 545 -0.88 -63.22 -57.50
N GLY A 546 -2.11 -62.88 -57.14
CA GLY A 546 -3.16 -63.85 -56.79
C GLY A 546 -4.50 -63.18 -56.51
N SER A 547 -5.54 -63.60 -57.23
CA SER A 547 -6.85 -62.95 -57.43
C SER A 547 -7.96 -63.37 -56.45
N GLY A 548 -8.60 -62.38 -55.79
CA GLY A 548 -10.03 -62.29 -55.38
C GLY A 548 -10.66 -63.28 -54.37
N PRO A 549 -11.91 -63.05 -53.89
CA PRO A 549 -12.73 -61.82 -53.86
C PRO A 549 -13.42 -61.63 -52.44
N PRO A 550 -14.53 -60.89 -52.20
CA PRO A 550 -14.61 -59.91 -51.11
C PRO A 550 -15.62 -60.24 -49.99
N THR A 551 -15.41 -59.70 -48.78
CA THR A 551 -16.44 -59.62 -47.74
C THR A 551 -16.53 -58.23 -47.13
N ARG A 552 -17.75 -57.69 -47.19
CA ARG A 552 -18.23 -56.44 -46.59
C ARG A 552 -18.38 -56.58 -45.07
N PHE A 553 -18.34 -55.44 -44.38
CA PHE A 553 -18.95 -55.01 -43.10
C PHE A 553 -17.87 -54.15 -42.41
N SER A 554 -18.06 -52.95 -41.89
CA SER A 554 -19.16 -51.98 -41.81
C SER A 554 -18.52 -50.73 -41.19
N ASN A 555 -18.78 -49.54 -41.73
CA ASN A 555 -18.47 -48.29 -41.03
C ASN A 555 -19.43 -48.14 -39.85
N ASP A 556 -18.91 -47.77 -38.68
CA ASP A 556 -19.65 -46.92 -37.76
C ASP A 556 -18.73 -45.86 -37.17
N ALA A 557 -19.20 -44.62 -37.32
CA ALA A 557 -18.62 -43.41 -36.80
C ALA A 557 -19.00 -43.25 -35.32
N CYS A 558 -18.11 -42.66 -34.52
CA CYS A 558 -18.54 -41.76 -33.46
C CYS A 558 -17.45 -40.73 -33.15
N SER A 559 -17.78 -39.49 -33.54
CA SER A 559 -17.34 -38.26 -32.91
C SER A 559 -17.66 -38.25 -31.41
N ALA A 560 -16.73 -37.79 -30.58
CA ALA A 560 -17.07 -37.09 -29.35
C ALA A 560 -15.90 -36.21 -28.89
N THR A 561 -16.11 -34.92 -29.11
CA THR A 561 -15.72 -33.80 -28.25
C THR A 561 -15.71 -34.18 -26.76
N PHE A 562 -14.56 -34.01 -26.09
CA PHE A 562 -14.36 -33.22 -24.87
C PHE A 562 -12.87 -33.17 -24.53
#